data_AF-A0A2E7MUY3-F1
#
_entry.id   AF-A0A2E7MUY3-F1
#
_cell.length_a   1.000
_cell.length_b   1.000
_cell.length_c   1.000
_cell.angle_alpha   90.00
_cell.angle_beta   90.00
_cell.angle_gamma   90.00
#
_symmetry.space_group_name_H-M   'P 1'
#
loop_
_entity.id
_entity.type
_entity.pdbx_description
1 polymer ?
#
loop_
_entity_poly.entity_id
_entity_poly.type
_entity_poly.pdbx_seq_one_letter_code
_entity_poly.pdbx_strand_id
1 'polypeptide(L)'
;MPKRNKKNFRPTKKGAGMTRAGIKAYRRKNPGSKLKGAVTGKVKKGSKAAKRRKSYCARSAGQMKKFPKAAKNPNSRLRQARRRWKC
;
A
#
# COMPACT_ATOMS: atom_id res chain seq x y z
N MET A 1 10.81 1.73 12.32
CA MET A 1 10.31 2.27 11.02
C MET A 1 11.20 3.40 10.49
N PRO A 2 11.19 3.72 9.17
CA PRO A 2 11.86 4.92 8.64
C PRO A 2 11.12 6.21 9.07
N LYS A 3 11.84 7.35 9.15
CA LYS A 3 11.26 8.66 9.55
C LYS A 3 10.09 9.03 8.63
N ARG A 4 8.99 9.49 9.22
CA ARG A 4 7.77 9.94 8.51
C ARG A 4 8.03 11.26 7.78
N ASN A 5 8.55 11.16 6.55
CA ASN A 5 8.82 12.30 5.68
C ASN A 5 8.43 11.99 4.22
N LYS A 6 8.44 13.02 3.37
CA LYS A 6 8.09 12.91 1.93
C LYS A 6 9.03 11.96 1.16
N LYS A 7 10.27 11.76 1.63
CA LYS A 7 11.23 10.81 1.05
C LYS A 7 10.79 9.36 1.25
N ASN A 8 10.32 9.00 2.44
CA ASN A 8 9.99 7.62 2.81
C ASN A 8 8.51 7.26 2.61
N PHE A 9 7.61 8.25 2.67
CA PHE A 9 6.17 8.04 2.59
C PHE A 9 5.54 8.94 1.55
N ARG A 10 4.57 8.38 0.84
CA ARG A 10 3.76 9.10 -0.13
C ARG A 10 2.68 9.90 0.61
N PRO A 11 2.41 11.14 0.18
CA PRO A 11 1.21 11.84 0.62
C PRO A 11 -0.03 11.09 0.15
N THR A 12 -1.15 11.32 0.82
CA THR A 12 -2.44 10.69 0.50
C THR A 12 -2.84 10.95 -0.95
N LYS A 13 -2.69 12.19 -1.44
CA LYS A 13 -2.94 12.58 -2.84
C LYS A 13 -2.15 11.75 -3.89
N LYS A 14 -1.01 11.15 -3.51
CA LYS A 14 -0.18 10.31 -4.41
C LYS A 14 -0.38 8.80 -4.18
N GLY A 15 -1.53 8.40 -3.64
CA GLY A 15 -1.91 7.00 -3.43
C GLY A 15 -1.40 6.38 -2.14
N ALA A 16 -0.95 7.19 -1.17
CA ALA A 16 -0.48 6.78 0.16
C ALA A 16 0.58 5.64 0.17
N GLY A 17 0.97 5.20 1.37
CA GLY A 17 1.95 4.13 1.58
C GLY A 17 3.41 4.56 1.49
N MET A 18 4.34 3.59 1.55
CA MET A 18 5.78 3.86 1.47
C MET A 18 6.26 4.07 0.03
N THR A 19 7.30 4.90 -0.11
CA THR A 19 8.08 5.01 -1.34
C THR A 19 9.06 3.84 -1.46
N ARG A 20 9.74 3.72 -2.61
CA ARG A 20 10.84 2.75 -2.77
C ARG A 20 11.95 3.01 -1.75
N ALA A 21 12.30 4.28 -1.51
CA ALA A 21 13.28 4.68 -0.52
C ALA A 21 12.83 4.31 0.90
N GLY A 22 11.56 4.53 1.25
CA GLY A 22 11.01 4.13 2.55
C GLY A 22 11.03 2.62 2.76
N ILE A 23 10.71 1.83 1.74
CA ILE A 23 10.80 0.36 1.82
C ILE A 23 12.26 -0.08 2.00
N LYS A 24 13.21 0.50 1.24
CA LYS A 24 14.63 0.19 1.39
C LYS A 24 15.15 0.53 2.79
N ALA A 25 14.79 1.71 3.29
CA ALA A 25 15.14 2.14 4.65
C ALA A 25 14.50 1.25 5.72
N TYR A 26 13.26 0.81 5.52
CA TYR A 26 12.61 -0.16 6.41
C TYR A 26 13.37 -1.48 6.42
N ARG A 27 13.68 -2.05 5.25
CA ARG A 27 14.39 -3.33 5.14
C ARG A 27 15.80 -3.28 5.74
N ARG A 28 16.52 -2.16 5.61
CA ARG A 28 17.83 -1.98 6.27
C ARG A 28 17.72 -2.01 7.80
N LYS A 29 16.67 -1.38 8.35
CA LYS A 29 16.39 -1.38 9.79
C LYS A 29 15.79 -2.69 10.31
N ASN A 30 15.38 -3.60 9.42
CA ASN A 30 14.68 -4.84 9.77
C ASN A 30 15.21 -5.98 8.90
N PRO A 31 16.37 -6.57 9.26
CA PRO A 31 16.91 -7.73 8.58
C PRO A 31 15.85 -8.84 8.41
N GLY A 32 15.85 -9.52 7.26
CA GLY A 32 14.83 -10.54 6.94
C GLY A 32 13.45 -9.99 6.49
N SER A 33 13.22 -8.67 6.50
CA SER A 33 11.92 -8.12 6.11
C SER A 33 11.54 -8.45 4.66
N LYS A 34 10.38 -9.10 4.51
CA LYS A 34 9.72 -9.41 3.23
C LYS A 34 8.83 -8.26 2.73
N LEU A 35 8.98 -7.04 3.24
CA LEU A 35 8.15 -5.89 2.86
C LEU A 35 8.27 -5.59 1.36
N LYS A 36 7.13 -5.48 0.67
CA LYS A 36 7.04 -5.16 -0.76
C LYS A 36 6.11 -3.98 -1.00
N GLY A 37 6.39 -3.21 -2.05
CA GLY A 37 5.58 -2.05 -2.45
C GLY A 37 4.33 -2.39 -3.27
N ALA A 38 3.49 -1.39 -3.50
CA ALA A 38 2.25 -1.54 -4.27
C ALA A 38 2.47 -2.00 -5.71
N VAL A 39 1.57 -2.87 -6.17
CA VAL A 39 1.58 -3.40 -7.55
C VAL A 39 0.82 -2.43 -8.45
N THR A 40 1.55 -1.62 -9.22
CA THR A 40 1.00 -0.46 -9.96
C THR A 40 0.80 -0.70 -11.46
N GLY A 41 1.33 -1.78 -12.04
CA GLY A 41 1.22 -2.10 -13.47
C GLY A 41 0.15 -3.14 -13.83
N LYS A 42 0.06 -3.49 -15.11
CA LYS A 42 -0.63 -4.69 -15.59
C LYS A 42 0.12 -5.92 -15.04
N VAL A 43 -0.62 -6.90 -14.52
CA VAL A 43 -0.03 -8.12 -13.97
C VAL A 43 -0.52 -9.32 -14.77
N LYS A 44 0.38 -10.28 -15.03
CA LYS A 44 0.01 -11.57 -15.60
C LYS A 44 -0.93 -12.31 -14.63
N LYS A 45 -2.04 -12.84 -15.13
CA LYS A 45 -2.98 -13.67 -14.36
C LYS A 45 -2.20 -14.84 -13.73
N GLY A 46 -2.54 -15.19 -12.49
CA GLY A 46 -1.86 -16.27 -11.74
C GLY A 46 -0.48 -15.91 -11.14
N SER A 47 0.14 -14.80 -11.54
CA SER A 47 1.48 -14.41 -11.05
C SER A 47 1.53 -14.13 -9.54
N LYS A 48 2.73 -14.19 -8.95
CA LYS A 48 2.99 -13.79 -7.55
C LYS A 48 2.53 -12.35 -7.27
N ALA A 49 2.65 -11.45 -8.24
CA ALA A 49 2.17 -10.07 -8.13
C ALA A 49 0.64 -9.98 -8.11
N ALA A 50 -0.05 -10.77 -8.95
CA ALA A 50 -1.51 -10.86 -8.96
C ALA A 50 -2.05 -11.41 -7.64
N LYS A 51 -1.48 -12.51 -7.12
CA LYS A 51 -1.84 -13.08 -5.81
C LYS A 51 -1.65 -12.07 -4.68
N ARG A 52 -0.55 -11.32 -4.69
CA ARG A 52 -0.27 -10.27 -3.70
C ARG A 52 -1.24 -9.08 -3.79
N ARG A 53 -1.63 -8.67 -5.00
CA ARG A 53 -2.69 -7.66 -5.20
C ARG A 53 -4.02 -8.15 -4.63
N LYS A 54 -4.47 -9.35 -5.00
CA LYS A 54 -5.71 -9.97 -4.49
C LYS A 54 -5.74 -9.99 -2.96
N SER A 55 -4.64 -10.45 -2.36
CA SER A 55 -4.46 -10.52 -0.90
C SER A 55 -4.54 -9.14 -0.23
N TYR A 56 -3.92 -8.10 -0.82
CA TYR A 56 -4.03 -6.73 -0.32
C TYR A 56 -5.46 -6.19 -0.44
N CYS A 57 -6.12 -6.37 -1.58
CA CYS A 57 -7.48 -5.87 -1.81
C CYS A 57 -8.48 -6.47 -0.82
N ALA A 58 -8.37 -7.77 -0.51
CA ALA A 58 -9.19 -8.46 0.46
C ALA A 58 -8.99 -7.91 1.88
N ARG A 59 -7.74 -7.83 2.36
CA ARG A 59 -7.45 -7.22 3.68
C ARG A 59 -7.93 -5.79 3.77
N SER A 60 -7.69 -5.01 2.74
CA SER A 60 -8.12 -3.61 2.69
C SER A 60 -9.65 -3.48 2.65
N ALA A 61 -10.39 -4.46 2.13
CA ALA A 61 -11.84 -4.46 2.18
C ALA A 61 -12.36 -4.65 3.61
N GLY A 62 -11.73 -5.53 4.39
CA GLY A 62 -12.01 -5.64 5.83
C GLY A 62 -11.75 -4.33 6.57
N GLN A 63 -10.69 -3.60 6.20
CA GLN A 63 -10.40 -2.27 6.74
C GLN A 63 -11.50 -1.25 6.38
N MET A 64 -12.10 -1.33 5.19
CA MET A 64 -13.22 -0.45 4.84
C MET A 64 -14.45 -0.69 5.72
N LYS A 65 -14.71 -1.95 6.11
CA LYS A 65 -15.80 -2.30 7.05
C LYS A 65 -15.53 -1.75 8.46
N LYS A 66 -14.29 -1.88 8.95
CA LYS A 66 -13.89 -1.37 10.27
C LYS A 66 -13.84 0.15 10.35
N PHE A 67 -13.53 0.82 9.24
CA PHE A 67 -13.37 2.28 9.18
C PHE A 67 -14.34 2.91 8.18
N PRO A 68 -15.66 2.90 8.45
CA PRO A 68 -16.68 3.35 7.51
C PRO A 68 -16.54 4.83 7.14
N LYS A 69 -16.14 5.70 8.08
CA LYS A 69 -15.86 7.11 7.80
C LYS A 69 -14.73 7.28 6.77
N ALA A 70 -13.64 6.53 6.92
CA ALA A 70 -12.55 6.55 5.95
C ALA A 70 -12.93 5.88 4.62
N ALA A 71 -13.81 4.88 4.64
CA ALA A 71 -14.34 4.24 3.44
C ALA A 71 -15.27 5.17 2.64
N LYS A 72 -16.05 6.02 3.30
CA LYS A 72 -16.93 7.02 2.65
C LYS A 72 -16.12 8.16 2.01
N ASN A 73 -15.03 8.61 2.66
CA ASN A 73 -14.22 9.71 2.12
C ASN A 73 -13.30 9.25 0.96
N PRO A 74 -13.49 9.73 -0.29
CA PRO A 74 -12.68 9.34 -1.46
C PRO A 74 -11.21 9.80 -1.37
N ASN A 75 -10.95 10.84 -0.58
CA ASN A 75 -9.62 11.40 -0.33
C ASN A 75 -8.96 10.82 0.93
N SER A 76 -9.59 9.83 1.56
CA SER A 76 -8.98 9.16 2.71
C SER A 76 -7.71 8.42 2.32
N ARG A 77 -6.80 8.27 3.28
CA ARG A 77 -5.58 7.48 3.11
C ARG A 77 -5.88 6.03 2.68
N LEU A 78 -6.98 5.47 3.17
CA LEU A 78 -7.44 4.12 2.84
C LEU A 78 -7.86 4.00 1.38
N ARG A 79 -8.76 4.87 0.90
CA ARG A 79 -9.23 4.86 -0.49
C ARG A 79 -8.10 5.12 -1.48
N GLN A 80 -7.22 6.08 -1.17
CA GLN A 80 -6.07 6.40 -2.02
C GLN A 80 -5.08 5.24 -2.12
N ALA A 81 -4.85 4.51 -1.03
CA ALA A 81 -4.03 3.30 -1.06
C ALA A 81 -4.67 2.21 -1.93
N ARG A 82 -5.98 1.97 -1.80
CA ARG A 82 -6.71 1.00 -2.63
C ARG A 82 -6.60 1.30 -4.12
N ARG A 83 -6.87 2.55 -4.53
CA ARG A 83 -6.72 3.02 -5.92
C ARG A 83 -5.33 2.72 -6.46
N ARG A 84 -4.28 2.99 -5.67
CA ARG A 84 -2.89 2.71 -6.07
C ARG A 84 -2.60 1.23 -6.26
N TRP A 85 -3.22 0.36 -5.46
CA TRP A 85 -3.11 -1.09 -5.60
C TRP A 85 -4.00 -1.67 -6.70
N LYS A 86 -4.84 -0.84 -7.34
CA LYS A 86 -5.89 -1.25 -8.29
C LYS A 86 -6.88 -2.21 -7.63
N CYS A 87 -7.31 -1.81 -6.44
CA CYS A 87 -8.49 -2.27 -5.71
C CYS A 87 -9.50 -1.11 -5.61
#